data_AF-A0A949YWU8-F1
#
_entry.id   AF-A0A949YWU8-F1
#
_cell.length_a   1.000
_cell.length_b   1.000
_cell.length_c   1.000
_cell.angle_alpha   90.00
_cell.angle_beta   90.00
_cell.angle_gamma   90.00
#
_symmetry.space_group_name_H-M   'P 1'
#
loop_
_entity.id
_entity.type
_entity.pdbx_description
1 polymer ?
#
loop_
_entity_poly.entity_id
_entity_poly.type
_entity_poly.pdbx_seq_one_letter_code
_entity_poly.pdbx_strand_id
1 'polypeptide(L)'
;MLLTPEYPLLSPDIDPQLHLRRNDRPQPFFLVCERDCVLTQMSGRATVLFKDANVLRFALRPGDFIDVPAGTPHRIVSESESIQIRYKAREAGWEGTAWYCDKCGAELWPSEWNTADQLPQGRLLEIV
;
A
#
# COMPACT_ATOMS: atom_id res chain seq x y z
N MET A 1 30.94 1.31 8.69
CA MET A 1 30.22 0.46 9.65
C MET A 1 29.50 -0.59 8.83
N LEU A 2 29.94 -1.85 8.90
CA LEU A 2 29.42 -2.91 8.05
C LEU A 2 28.09 -3.39 8.61
N LEU A 3 27.09 -3.34 7.75
CA LEU A 3 25.72 -3.68 7.99
C LEU A 3 25.50 -5.08 7.43
N THR A 4 25.24 -6.07 8.29
CA THR A 4 24.89 -7.43 7.87
C THR A 4 23.42 -7.50 7.40
N PRO A 5 23.03 -8.52 6.61
CA PRO A 5 22.28 -8.37 5.34
C PRO A 5 20.75 -8.24 5.44
N GLU A 6 20.17 -8.29 6.64
CA GLU A 6 18.73 -8.25 6.89
C GLU A 6 18.32 -6.88 7.43
N TYR A 7 18.67 -5.82 6.69
CA TYR A 7 18.34 -4.46 7.08
C TYR A 7 16.86 -4.31 7.40
N PRO A 8 16.48 -3.69 8.55
CA PRO A 8 15.07 -3.43 8.78
C PRO A 8 14.57 -2.56 7.61
N LEU A 9 13.47 -2.97 6.99
CA LEU A 9 12.81 -2.21 5.91
C LEU A 9 12.55 -0.75 6.31
N LEU A 10 12.54 -0.47 7.62
CA LEU A 10 12.48 0.85 8.20
C LEU A 10 13.80 1.14 8.91
N SER A 11 14.49 2.22 8.50
CA SER A 11 15.63 2.73 9.25
C SER A 11 15.18 3.17 10.65
N PRO A 12 15.97 2.92 11.71
CA PRO A 12 15.61 3.30 13.08
C PRO A 12 15.40 4.80 13.27
N ASP A 13 15.98 5.64 12.40
CA ASP A 13 15.84 7.09 12.45
C ASP A 13 14.56 7.59 11.74
N ILE A 14 13.78 6.69 11.13
CA ILE A 14 12.52 7.02 10.47
C ILE A 14 11.38 6.86 11.49
N ASP A 15 10.57 7.91 11.61
CA ASP A 15 9.30 7.91 12.34
C ASP A 15 8.14 7.77 11.33
N PRO A 16 7.71 6.52 10.99
CA PRO A 16 6.71 6.32 9.96
C PRO A 16 5.30 6.60 10.49
N GLN A 17 4.42 7.00 9.58
CA GLN A 17 2.99 6.94 9.85
C GLN A 17 2.50 5.49 9.76
N LEU A 18 1.86 5.00 10.82
CA LEU A 18 1.31 3.65 10.87
C LEU A 18 -0.17 3.63 10.47
N HIS A 19 -0.48 2.82 9.49
CA HIS A 19 -1.84 2.59 9.01
C HIS A 19 -2.26 1.16 9.24
N LEU A 20 -3.18 0.96 10.18
CA LEU A 20 -3.74 -0.35 10.50
C LEU A 20 -5.04 -0.58 9.74
N ARG A 21 -5.17 -1.73 9.10
CA ARG A 21 -6.40 -2.13 8.42
C ARG A 21 -6.79 -3.56 8.76
N ARG A 22 -8.05 -3.73 9.17
CA ARG A 22 -8.73 -5.03 9.13
C ARG A 22 -9.37 -5.18 7.76
N ASN A 23 -9.02 -6.25 7.04
CA ASN A 23 -9.52 -6.52 5.70
C ASN A 23 -10.33 -7.82 5.70
N ASP A 24 -11.61 -7.71 5.36
CA ASP A 24 -12.54 -8.83 5.18
C ASP A 24 -13.00 -8.98 3.71
N ARG A 25 -12.56 -8.06 2.82
CA ARG A 25 -12.94 -7.99 1.41
C ARG A 25 -11.80 -7.39 0.57
N PRO A 26 -11.78 -7.64 -0.75
CA PRO A 26 -10.81 -7.00 -1.65
C PRO A 26 -10.91 -5.47 -1.60
N GLN A 27 -9.76 -4.79 -1.61
CA GLN A 27 -9.71 -3.33 -1.82
C GLN A 27 -10.30 -3.02 -3.21
N PRO A 28 -11.17 -2.01 -3.38
CA PRO A 28 -11.83 -1.77 -4.66
C PRO A 28 -11.00 -0.96 -5.66
N PHE A 29 -9.95 -0.27 -5.22
CA PHE A 29 -9.08 0.59 -6.02
C PHE A 29 -7.61 0.18 -5.89
N PHE A 30 -6.76 0.69 -6.78
CA PHE A 30 -5.32 0.74 -6.58
C PHE A 30 -4.98 2.02 -5.81
N LEU A 31 -4.15 1.90 -4.79
CA LEU A 31 -3.55 3.04 -4.10
C LEU A 31 -2.22 3.38 -4.77
N VAL A 32 -1.95 4.67 -4.94
CA VAL A 32 -0.71 5.23 -5.44
C VAL A 32 -0.18 6.18 -4.37
N CYS A 33 1.09 6.02 -3.99
CA CYS A 33 1.74 6.86 -2.99
C CYS A 33 2.89 7.62 -3.67
N GLU A 34 3.07 8.92 -3.38
CA GLU A 34 4.25 9.68 -3.83
C GLU A 34 5.55 9.12 -3.25
N ARG A 35 5.48 8.54 -2.05
CA ARG A 35 6.62 7.95 -1.33
C ARG A 35 6.48 6.45 -1.20
N ASP A 36 7.62 5.78 -1.05
CA ASP A 36 7.68 4.35 -0.76
C ASP A 36 6.85 4.04 0.49
N CYS A 37 6.26 2.85 0.51
CA CYS A 37 5.55 2.38 1.69
C CYS A 37 5.77 0.89 1.90
N VAL A 38 5.78 0.47 3.17
CA VAL A 38 5.98 -0.93 3.54
C VAL A 38 4.65 -1.53 3.94
N LEU A 39 4.30 -2.70 3.39
CA LEU A 39 3.16 -3.50 3.84
C LEU A 39 3.64 -4.66 4.69
N THR A 40 2.97 -4.89 5.81
CA THR A 40 3.22 -6.00 6.71
C THR A 40 1.93 -6.76 6.95
N GLN A 41 1.95 -8.05 6.63
CA GLN A 41 0.82 -8.93 6.86
C GLN A 41 0.90 -9.50 8.29
N MET A 42 0.01 -9.05 9.18
CA MET A 42 0.03 -9.46 10.58
C MET A 42 -0.76 -10.76 10.82
N SER A 43 -1.84 -10.96 10.07
CA SER A 43 -2.66 -12.18 10.14
C SER A 43 -3.37 -12.45 8.81
N GLY A 44 -3.90 -13.66 8.64
CA GLY A 44 -4.62 -14.04 7.43
C GLY A 44 -3.76 -14.08 6.16
N ARG A 45 -4.40 -14.17 5.00
CA ARG A 45 -3.75 -14.22 3.68
C ARG A 45 -4.33 -13.17 2.74
N ALA A 46 -3.47 -12.65 1.88
CA ALA A 46 -3.85 -11.71 0.84
C ALA A 46 -2.91 -11.84 -0.36
N THR A 47 -3.30 -11.25 -1.47
CA THR A 47 -2.43 -11.01 -2.62
C THR A 47 -2.35 -9.51 -2.87
N VAL A 48 -1.15 -8.95 -3.03
CA VAL A 48 -0.96 -7.61 -3.57
C VAL A 48 -0.85 -7.70 -5.08
N LEU A 49 -1.73 -6.98 -5.76
CA LEU A 49 -1.69 -6.77 -7.19
C LEU A 49 -1.00 -5.45 -7.45
N PHE A 50 -0.05 -5.43 -8.38
CA PHE A 50 0.61 -4.22 -8.85
C PHE A 50 0.21 -3.96 -10.29
N LYS A 51 0.22 -2.69 -10.68
CA LYS A 51 0.10 -2.26 -12.06
C LYS A 51 1.41 -1.61 -12.51
N ASP A 52 1.73 -1.75 -13.78
CA ASP A 52 2.88 -1.09 -14.42
C ASP A 52 4.22 -1.36 -13.72
N ALA A 53 4.35 -2.57 -13.16
CA ALA A 53 5.51 -3.04 -12.41
C ALA A 53 6.03 -4.37 -12.98
N ASN A 54 7.30 -4.68 -12.69
CA ASN A 54 7.93 -5.94 -13.11
C ASN A 54 7.36 -7.18 -12.40
N VAL A 55 6.80 -6.98 -11.20
CA VAL A 55 6.07 -8.00 -10.45
C VAL A 55 4.62 -7.58 -10.39
N LEU A 56 3.72 -8.34 -11.00
CA LEU A 56 2.29 -7.98 -11.05
C LEU A 56 1.49 -8.51 -9.87
N ARG A 57 1.98 -9.54 -9.18
CA ARG A 57 1.28 -10.21 -8.08
C ARG A 57 2.28 -10.72 -7.05
N PHE A 58 1.98 -10.50 -5.78
CA PHE A 58 2.75 -11.03 -4.65
C PHE A 58 1.81 -11.59 -3.59
N ALA A 59 1.99 -12.84 -3.19
CA ALA A 59 1.19 -13.47 -2.14
C ALA A 59 1.75 -13.11 -0.77
N LEU A 60 0.89 -12.64 0.14
CA LEU A 60 1.21 -12.26 1.51
C LEU A 60 0.72 -13.31 2.51
N ARG A 61 1.61 -13.68 3.42
CA ARG A 61 1.39 -14.55 4.58
C ARG A 61 1.79 -13.82 5.86
N PRO A 62 1.30 -14.24 7.03
CA PRO A 62 1.67 -13.61 8.29
C PRO A 62 3.20 -13.57 8.48
N GLY A 63 3.74 -12.40 8.78
CA GLY A 63 5.18 -12.15 8.91
C GLY A 63 5.86 -11.66 7.64
N ASP A 64 5.17 -11.64 6.49
CA ASP A 64 5.71 -11.06 5.27
C ASP A 64 5.74 -9.53 5.35
N PHE A 65 6.83 -8.97 4.83
CA PHE A 65 7.02 -7.53 4.63
C PHE A 65 7.35 -7.28 3.16
N ILE A 66 6.74 -6.27 2.56
CA ILE A 66 7.07 -5.84 1.20
C ILE A 66 7.23 -4.33 1.16
N ASP A 67 8.28 -3.90 0.47
CA ASP A 67 8.42 -2.51 0.05
C ASP A 67 7.63 -2.29 -1.24
N VAL A 68 6.86 -1.22 -1.28
CA VAL A 68 6.10 -0.78 -2.45
C VAL A 68 6.68 0.54 -2.90
N PRO A 69 7.37 0.58 -4.05
CA PRO A 69 8.00 1.80 -4.53
C PRO A 69 7.00 2.91 -4.83
N ALA A 70 7.44 4.15 -4.62
CA ALA A 70 6.76 5.37 -5.00
C ALA A 70 6.20 5.31 -6.42
N GLY A 71 4.98 5.84 -6.58
CA GLY A 71 4.27 5.88 -7.85
C GLY A 71 3.72 4.52 -8.32
N THR A 72 3.99 3.41 -7.63
CA THR A 72 3.52 2.09 -8.06
C THR A 72 2.07 1.86 -7.63
N PRO A 73 1.11 1.76 -8.59
CA PRO A 73 -0.27 1.46 -8.24
C PRO A 73 -0.37 0.03 -7.71
N HIS A 74 -0.93 -0.12 -6.50
CA HIS A 74 -1.07 -1.43 -5.88
C HIS A 74 -2.41 -1.60 -5.17
N ARG A 75 -2.92 -2.83 -5.16
CA ARG A 75 -4.23 -3.21 -4.63
C ARG A 75 -4.11 -4.46 -3.80
N ILE A 76 -4.70 -4.45 -2.60
CA ILE A 76 -4.71 -5.61 -1.71
C ILE A 76 -6.00 -6.40 -1.94
N VAL A 77 -5.87 -7.68 -2.26
CA VAL A 77 -6.96 -8.63 -2.42
C VAL A 77 -6.88 -9.64 -1.29
N SER A 78 -7.72 -9.47 -0.27
CA SER A 78 -7.79 -10.39 0.86
C SER A 78 -8.37 -11.74 0.42
N GLU A 79 -7.70 -12.82 0.83
CA GLU A 79 -8.14 -14.21 0.62
C GLU A 79 -8.84 -14.76 1.87
N SER A 80 -8.48 -14.22 3.03
CA SER A 80 -9.16 -14.43 4.30
C SER A 80 -9.29 -13.11 5.05
N GLU A 81 -10.08 -13.11 6.12
CA GLU A 81 -9.99 -12.03 7.09
C GLU A 81 -8.54 -11.87 7.56
N SER A 82 -8.06 -10.62 7.60
CA SER A 82 -6.66 -10.31 7.86
C SER A 82 -6.47 -8.95 8.53
N ILE A 83 -5.37 -8.84 9.28
CA ILE A 83 -4.83 -7.58 9.77
C ILE A 83 -3.58 -7.26 8.96
N GLN A 84 -3.53 -6.05 8.42
CA GLN A 84 -2.37 -5.54 7.70
C GLN A 84 -1.96 -4.20 8.29
N ILE A 85 -0.65 -4.01 8.43
CA ILE A 85 -0.05 -2.72 8.75
C ILE A 85 0.59 -2.17 7.49
N ARG A 86 0.45 -0.88 7.27
CA ARG A 86 1.18 -0.13 6.27
C ARG A 86 1.96 0.98 6.94
N TYR A 87 3.26 1.02 6.69
CA TYR A 87 4.13 2.11 7.09
C TYR A 87 4.29 3.08 5.93
N LYS A 88 3.99 4.35 6.16
CA LYS A 88 4.23 5.43 5.20
C LYS A 88 5.23 6.43 5.77
N ALA A 89 5.86 7.22 4.92
CA ALA A 89 6.72 8.32 5.35
C ALA A 89 5.97 9.28 6.30
N ARG A 90 6.70 9.91 7.22
CA ARG A 90 6.17 10.95 8.13
C ARG A 90 5.47 12.08 7.36
N GLU A 91 6.02 12.42 6.21
CA GLU A 91 5.45 13.32 5.22
C GLU A 91 5.18 12.50 3.96
N ALA A 92 3.97 11.96 3.85
CA ALA A 92 3.62 11.01 2.78
C ALA A 92 3.43 11.69 1.41
N GLY A 93 3.20 13.01 1.40
CA GLY A 93 3.05 13.80 0.18
C GLY A 93 1.71 13.56 -0.50
N TRP A 94 1.73 13.44 -1.83
CA TRP A 94 0.54 13.11 -2.62
C TRP A 94 0.19 11.62 -2.54
N GLU A 95 -1.11 11.36 -2.46
CA GLU A 95 -1.69 10.03 -2.56
C GLU A 95 -2.82 10.04 -3.58
N GLY A 96 -3.04 8.89 -4.21
CA GLY A 96 -4.06 8.72 -5.23
C GLY A 96 -4.77 7.39 -5.13
N THR A 97 -6.04 7.38 -5.49
CA THR A 97 -6.77 6.16 -5.83
C THR A 97 -7.00 6.11 -7.33
N ALA A 98 -6.87 4.93 -7.91
CA ALA A 98 -7.12 4.69 -9.33
C ALA A 98 -7.93 3.40 -9.52
N TRP A 99 -8.84 3.45 -10.49
CA TRP A 99 -9.53 2.28 -11.03
C TRP A 99 -9.07 2.06 -12.46
N TYR A 100 -9.01 0.80 -12.85
CA TYR A 100 -8.60 0.41 -14.19
C TYR A 100 -9.68 -0.45 -14.81
N CYS A 101 -9.88 -0.28 -16.11
CA CYS A 101 -10.77 -1.14 -16.87
C CYS A 101 -10.20 -2.55 -16.96
N ASP A 102 -10.96 -3.57 -16.56
CA ASP A 102 -10.53 -4.96 -16.64
C ASP A 102 -10.30 -5.46 -18.08
N LYS A 103 -10.91 -4.79 -19.08
CA LYS A 103 -10.82 -5.18 -20.49
C LYS A 103 -9.62 -4.57 -21.21
N CYS A 104 -9.39 -3.26 -21.05
CA CYS A 104 -8.34 -2.54 -21.79
C CYS A 104 -7.21 -2.03 -20.91
N GLY A 105 -7.30 -2.16 -19.58
CA GLY A 105 -6.28 -1.70 -18.65
C GLY A 105 -6.17 -0.18 -18.52
N ALA A 106 -6.99 0.60 -19.22
CA ALA A 106 -7.01 2.05 -19.14
C ALA A 106 -7.44 2.51 -17.74
N GLU A 107 -6.81 3.58 -17.26
CA GLU A 107 -7.23 4.26 -16.03
C GLU A 107 -8.59 4.93 -16.25
N LEU A 108 -9.49 4.79 -15.28
CA LEU A 108 -10.87 5.26 -15.36
C LEU A 108 -11.13 6.49 -14.50
N TRP A 109 -10.65 6.48 -13.26
CA TRP A 109 -10.96 7.52 -12.29
C TRP A 109 -9.79 7.73 -11.32
N PRO A 110 -8.90 8.70 -11.56
CA PRO A 110 -7.96 9.12 -10.54
C PRO A 110 -8.66 10.03 -9.52
N SER A 111 -8.37 9.83 -8.24
CA SER A 111 -8.67 10.80 -7.19
C SER A 111 -7.42 10.98 -6.34
N GLU A 112 -6.85 12.18 -6.38
CA GLU A 112 -5.60 12.53 -5.71
C GLU A 112 -5.83 13.52 -4.56
N TRP A 113 -4.95 13.45 -3.57
CA TRP A 113 -4.89 14.41 -2.49
C TRP A 113 -3.49 14.54 -1.89
N ASN A 114 -3.22 15.70 -1.30
CA ASN A 114 -2.04 15.90 -0.48
C ASN A 114 -2.34 15.58 0.98
N THR A 115 -1.51 14.76 1.62
CA THR A 115 -1.67 14.39 3.04
C THR A 115 -1.30 15.51 4.02
N ALA A 116 -0.76 16.63 3.54
CA ALA A 116 -0.56 17.83 4.34
C ALA A 116 -1.88 18.58 4.61
N ASP A 117 -2.82 18.51 3.66
CA ASP A 117 -4.09 19.26 3.73
C ASP A 117 -5.21 18.46 4.39
N GLN A 118 -5.07 17.14 4.45
CA GLN A 118 -6.06 16.24 5.00
C GLN A 118 -5.43 14.97 5.55
N LEU A 119 -6.17 14.27 6.42
CA LEU A 119 -5.67 13.04 7.02
C LEU A 119 -5.28 12.03 5.93
N PRO A 120 -4.11 11.39 6.06
CA PRO A 120 -3.81 10.16 5.34
C PRO A 120 -4.97 9.19 5.59
N GLN A 121 -5.57 8.66 4.52
CA GLN A 121 -6.82 7.87 4.51
C GLN A 121 -8.16 8.64 4.59
N GLY A 122 -8.19 9.96 4.81
CA GLY A 122 -9.44 10.72 4.88
C GLY A 122 -10.32 10.52 3.64
N ARG A 123 -9.72 10.67 2.45
CA ARG A 123 -10.33 10.35 1.16
C ARG A 123 -10.73 8.89 0.99
N LEU A 124 -9.99 7.96 1.59
CA LEU A 124 -10.31 6.52 1.46
C LEU A 124 -11.66 6.21 2.11
N LEU A 125 -12.02 6.90 3.21
CA LEU A 125 -13.32 6.74 3.88
C LEU A 125 -14.50 7.28 3.05
N GLU A 126 -14.26 8.22 2.13
CA GLU A 126 -15.29 8.78 1.24
C GLU A 126 -15.61 7.85 0.05
N ILE A 127 -14.77 6.85 -0.20
CA ILE A 127 -14.79 6.01 -1.40
C ILE A 127 -15.42 4.62 -1.15
N VAL A 128 -15.57 4.20 0.12
CA VAL A 128 -16.11 2.88 0.52
C VAL A 128 -17.55 2.93 1.03
#